data_AF-A0A382HJ20-F1
#
_entry.id   AF-A0A382HJ20-F1
#
_cell.length_a   1.000
_cell.length_b   1.000
_cell.length_c   1.000
_cell.angle_alpha   90.00
_cell.angle_beta   90.00
_cell.angle_gamma   90.00
#
_symmetry.space_group_name_H-M   'P 1'
#
loop_
_entity.id
_entity.type
_entity.pdbx_description
1 polymer ?
#
loop_
_entity_poly.entity_id
_entity_poly.type
_entity_poly.pdbx_seq_one_letter_code
_entity_poly.pdbx_strand_id
1 'polypeptide(L)'
;THSPELPIQKLAWIRETHNFISGEPASPLVCVAQVADVANPFANSGTKGLNYINADVSLYLQRNPVGSWIGTEAFYHDAYDGVAVGTIALYDRQGRIGTSTVCGLAQVGS
;
A
#
# COMPACT_ATOMS: atom_id res chain seq x y z
N THR A 1 14.75 16.04 25.66
CA THR A 1 13.28 16.09 25.47
C THR A 1 12.99 15.69 24.03
N HIS A 2 12.43 14.50 23.80
CA HIS A 2 11.97 14.10 22.47
C HIS A 2 10.63 14.79 22.22
N SER A 3 10.59 15.73 21.29
CA SER A 3 9.32 16.24 20.77
C SER A 3 8.60 15.07 20.09
N PRO A 4 7.29 14.86 20.30
CA PRO A 4 6.56 13.86 19.53
C PRO A 4 6.55 14.32 18.07
N GLU A 5 7.24 13.59 17.19
CA GLU A 5 7.04 13.76 15.76
C GLU A 5 5.57 13.44 15.46
N LEU A 6 4.86 14.38 14.84
CA LEU A 6 3.54 14.10 14.31
C LEU A 6 3.69 12.97 13.28
N PRO A 7 2.87 11.91 13.32
CA PRO A 7 2.97 10.83 12.37
C PRO A 7 2.83 11.41 10.95
N ILE A 8 3.84 11.19 10.11
CA ILE A 8 3.77 11.59 8.70
C ILE A 8 2.68 10.74 8.04
N GLN A 9 1.55 11.36 7.76
CA GLN A 9 0.48 10.74 7.01
C GLN A 9 0.91 10.65 5.54
N LYS A 10 1.30 9.44 5.13
CA LYS A 10 1.79 9.19 3.77
C LYS A 10 0.59 9.03 2.84
N LEU A 11 0.37 10.04 2.01
CA LEU A 11 -0.68 10.10 1.00
C LEU A 11 -0.07 10.00 -0.40
N ALA A 12 -0.66 9.18 -1.27
CA ALA A 12 -0.23 9.08 -2.66
C ALA A 12 -1.41 8.78 -3.58
N TRP A 13 -1.28 9.18 -4.84
CA TRP A 13 -2.15 8.73 -5.93
C TRP A 13 -1.30 7.95 -6.92
N ILE A 14 -1.71 6.72 -7.18
CA ILE A 14 -0.97 5.77 -8.00
C ILE A 14 -1.83 5.40 -9.21
N ARG A 15 -1.18 5.34 -10.37
CA ARG A 15 -1.77 4.82 -11.60
C ARG A 15 -0.67 4.10 -12.38
N GLU A 16 -0.90 2.83 -12.64
CA GLU A 16 -0.05 2.05 -13.52
C GLU A 16 -0.04 2.63 -14.94
N THR A 17 1.14 2.70 -15.53
CA THR A 17 1.34 3.20 -16.90
C THR A 17 1.34 2.10 -17.94
N HIS A 18 1.38 0.84 -17.48
CA HIS A 18 1.43 -0.35 -18.32
C HIS A 18 0.31 -1.31 -17.91
N ASN A 19 -0.15 -2.12 -18.86
CA ASN A 19 -1.10 -3.17 -18.58
C ASN A 19 -0.43 -4.32 -17.81
N PHE A 20 -1.16 -4.91 -16.85
CA PHE A 20 -0.68 -6.07 -16.10
C PHE A 20 -0.47 -7.30 -17.00
N ILE A 21 -1.35 -7.47 -17.99
CA ILE A 21 -1.23 -8.46 -19.06
C ILE A 21 -1.09 -7.69 -20.38
N SER A 22 -0.09 -8.05 -21.19
CA SER A 22 0.16 -7.37 -22.47
C SER A 22 -1.08 -7.39 -23.36
N GLY A 23 -1.47 -6.22 -23.89
CA GLY A 23 -2.63 -6.07 -24.75
C GLY A 23 -3.99 -6.07 -24.04
N GLU A 24 -4.05 -6.35 -22.74
CA GLU A 24 -5.30 -6.40 -21.97
C GLU A 24 -5.40 -5.21 -20.99
N PRO A 25 -6.36 -4.29 -21.16
CA PRO A 25 -6.55 -3.20 -20.22
C PRO A 25 -6.81 -3.73 -18.80
N ALA A 26 -6.07 -3.23 -17.81
CA ALA A 26 -6.31 -3.59 -16.43
C ALA A 26 -7.72 -3.17 -16.00
N SER A 27 -8.47 -4.10 -15.41
CA SER A 27 -9.76 -3.77 -14.80
C SER A 27 -9.54 -2.89 -13.57
N PRO A 28 -10.53 -2.08 -13.13
CA PRO A 28 -10.41 -1.29 -11.90
C PRO A 28 -10.05 -2.13 -10.66
N LEU A 29 -10.52 -3.38 -10.60
CA LEU A 29 -10.18 -4.32 -9.54
C LEU A 29 -8.69 -4.71 -9.57
N VAL A 30 -8.15 -4.95 -10.77
CA VAL A 30 -6.71 -5.24 -10.94
C VAL A 30 -5.89 -4.02 -10.55
N CYS A 31 -6.28 -2.81 -10.94
CA CYS A 31 -5.58 -1.58 -10.56
C CYS A 31 -5.49 -1.42 -9.03
N VAL A 32 -6.59 -1.62 -8.29
CA VAL A 32 -6.55 -1.51 -6.83
C VAL A 32 -5.77 -2.64 -6.18
N ALA A 33 -5.82 -3.86 -6.72
CA ALA A 33 -5.04 -4.99 -6.22
C ALA A 33 -3.53 -4.78 -6.41
N GLN A 34 -3.11 -4.26 -7.57
CA GLN A 34 -1.73 -3.86 -7.80
C GLN A 34 -1.30 -2.82 -6.78
N VAL A 35 -2.10 -1.76 -6.59
CA VAL A 35 -1.80 -0.70 -5.63
C VAL A 35 -1.72 -1.20 -4.18
N ALA A 36 -2.58 -2.16 -3.81
CA ALA A 36 -2.55 -2.80 -2.50
C ALA A 36 -1.26 -3.59 -2.24
N ASP A 37 -0.67 -4.21 -3.28
CA ASP A 37 0.59 -4.94 -3.19
C ASP A 37 1.79 -3.97 -3.05
N VAL A 38 1.78 -2.85 -3.78
CA VAL A 38 2.79 -1.77 -3.65
C VAL A 38 2.58 -0.88 -2.42
N ALA A 39 1.73 -1.25 -1.47
CA ALA A 39 1.63 -0.55 -0.18
C ALA A 39 2.94 -0.66 0.65
N ASN A 40 3.78 -1.66 0.36
CA ASN A 40 4.98 -2.01 1.12
C ASN A 40 6.04 -0.88 1.20
N PRO A 41 6.42 -0.14 0.13
CA PRO A 41 7.36 0.96 0.25
C PRO A 41 6.77 2.20 0.96
N PHE A 42 5.44 2.39 0.93
CA PHE A 42 4.82 3.52 1.61
C PHE A 42 4.65 3.25 3.11
N ALA A 43 4.24 2.04 3.50
CA ALA A 43 4.14 1.65 4.91
C ALA A 43 5.52 1.31 5.51
N ASN A 44 6.30 0.44 4.86
CA ASN A 44 7.48 -0.22 5.43
C ASN A 44 8.83 0.37 5.00
N SER A 45 8.85 1.57 4.40
CA SER A 45 10.12 2.27 4.13
C SER A 45 10.76 2.74 5.43
N GLY A 46 11.98 2.25 5.71
CA GLY A 46 12.89 2.78 6.72
C GLY A 46 14.03 3.58 6.09
N THR A 47 14.80 4.30 6.91
CA THR A 47 15.93 5.14 6.46
C THR A 47 17.09 4.39 5.79
N LYS A 48 17.06 3.04 5.81
CA LYS A 48 18.10 2.17 5.22
C LYS A 48 17.67 1.40 3.96
N GLY A 49 16.45 1.60 3.45
CA GLY A 49 15.98 0.96 2.20
C GLY A 49 14.67 0.18 2.34
N LEU A 50 14.34 -0.58 1.30
CA LEU A 50 13.18 -1.50 1.26
C LEU A 50 13.48 -2.70 2.16
N ASN A 51 13.01 -2.64 3.39
CA ASN A 51 13.42 -3.61 4.41
C ASN A 51 12.53 -4.86 4.45
N TYR A 52 11.38 -4.90 3.77
CA TYR A 52 10.38 -5.95 3.96
C TYR A 52 9.82 -6.49 2.64
N ILE A 53 9.65 -7.82 2.55
CA ILE A 53 8.91 -8.51 1.49
C ILE A 53 7.50 -8.80 2.01
N ASN A 54 6.45 -8.51 1.25
CA ASN A 54 5.08 -8.87 1.65
C ASN A 54 4.99 -10.40 1.83
N ALA A 55 4.62 -10.83 3.03
CA ALA A 55 4.27 -12.22 3.30
C ALA A 55 2.80 -12.48 3.00
N ASP A 56 1.94 -11.48 3.26
CA ASP A 56 0.53 -11.50 2.90
C ASP A 56 0.01 -10.09 2.54
N VAL A 57 -1.14 -10.09 1.88
CA VAL A 57 -1.94 -8.89 1.60
C VAL A 57 -3.41 -9.26 1.73
N SER A 58 -4.15 -8.49 2.51
CA SER A 58 -5.61 -8.61 2.67
C SER A 58 -6.29 -7.33 2.19
N LEU A 59 -7.08 -7.44 1.13
CA LEU A 59 -7.82 -6.33 0.52
C LEU A 59 -9.32 -6.46 0.80
N TYR A 60 -9.89 -5.43 1.42
CA TYR A 60 -11.32 -5.33 1.70
C TYR A 60 -11.92 -4.14 0.95
N LEU A 61 -12.80 -4.42 0.00
CA LEU A 61 -13.51 -3.40 -0.79
C LEU A 61 -14.98 -3.36 -0.40
N GLN A 62 -15.48 -2.18 -0.04
CA GLN A 62 -16.90 -1.98 0.27
C GLN A 62 -17.73 -1.61 -0.97
N ARG A 63 -17.06 -1.29 -2.08
CA ARG A 63 -17.67 -1.05 -3.40
C ARG A 63 -16.64 -1.27 -4.50
N ASN A 64 -17.12 -1.38 -5.74
CA ASN A 64 -16.24 -1.44 -6.90
C ASN A 64 -15.51 -0.09 -7.11
N PRO A 65 -14.20 -0.12 -7.41
CA PRO A 65 -13.44 1.07 -7.78
C PRO A 65 -13.81 1.57 -9.19
N VAL A 66 -13.64 2.88 -9.40
CA VAL A 66 -13.93 3.54 -10.68
C VAL A 66 -12.70 4.24 -11.24
N GLY A 67 -12.34 3.87 -12.48
CA GLY A 67 -11.18 4.41 -13.17
C GLY A 67 -9.87 3.72 -12.76
N SER A 68 -8.75 4.34 -13.12
CA SER A 68 -7.40 3.75 -12.99
C SER A 68 -6.54 4.40 -11.92
N TRP A 69 -7.00 5.50 -11.31
CA TRP A 69 -6.27 6.21 -10.26
C TRP A 69 -6.74 5.70 -8.91
N ILE A 70 -5.79 5.25 -8.09
CA ILE A 70 -6.06 4.78 -6.73
C ILE A 70 -5.28 5.65 -5.75
N GLY A 71 -6.01 6.28 -4.84
CA GLY A 71 -5.45 7.04 -3.73
C GLY A 71 -5.17 6.12 -2.55
N THR A 72 -4.07 6.36 -1.85
CA THR A 72 -3.66 5.62 -0.66
C THR A 72 -3.42 6.58 0.49
N GLU A 73 -3.83 6.17 1.69
CA GLU A 73 -3.56 6.88 2.93
C GLU A 73 -3.12 5.88 3.99
N ALA A 74 -1.86 5.95 4.40
CA ALA A 74 -1.36 5.13 5.49
C ALA A 74 -1.82 5.69 6.84
N PHE A 75 -2.40 4.83 7.68
CA PHE A 75 -2.84 5.21 9.02
C PHE A 75 -2.34 4.26 10.12
N TYR A 76 -1.74 3.13 9.77
CA TYR A 76 -1.07 2.24 10.71
C TYR A 76 0.16 1.60 10.08
N HIS A 77 1.25 1.59 10.84
CA HIS A 77 2.46 0.82 10.55
C HIS A 77 3.21 0.58 11.85
N ASP A 78 3.59 -0.67 12.11
CA ASP A 78 4.51 -1.02 13.17
C ASP A 78 5.34 -2.24 12.77
N ALA A 79 6.51 -2.41 13.38
CA ALA A 79 7.39 -3.53 13.10
C ALA A 79 8.16 -3.97 14.34
N TYR A 80 8.27 -5.28 14.52
CA TYR A 80 8.99 -5.90 15.63
C TYR A 80 9.64 -7.20 15.18
N ASP A 81 10.90 -7.39 15.56
CA ASP A 81 11.68 -8.62 15.34
C ASP A 81 11.62 -9.16 13.89
N GLY A 82 11.77 -8.25 12.92
CA GLY A 82 11.78 -8.60 11.50
C GLY A 82 10.39 -8.87 10.90
N VAL A 83 9.30 -8.59 11.62
CA VAL A 83 7.93 -8.65 11.09
C VAL A 83 7.33 -7.25 11.11
N ALA A 84 6.78 -6.81 9.97
CA ALA A 84 6.09 -5.52 9.85
C ALA A 84 4.61 -5.74 9.54
N VAL A 85 3.74 -4.88 10.08
CA VAL A 85 2.32 -4.82 9.73
C VAL A 85 1.95 -3.39 9.34
N GLY A 86 1.29 -3.24 8.19
CA GLY A 86 0.83 -1.95 7.68
C GLY A 86 -0.65 -1.99 7.31
N THR A 87 -1.35 -0.85 7.43
CA THR A 87 -2.71 -0.70 6.94
C THR A 87 -2.92 0.65 6.26
N ILE A 88 -3.58 0.61 5.10
CA ILE A 88 -3.89 1.79 4.29
C ILE A 88 -5.38 1.87 3.96
N ALA A 89 -5.92 3.09 3.90
CA ALA A 89 -7.21 3.35 3.26
C ALA A 89 -6.99 3.57 1.76
N LEU A 90 -7.95 3.09 0.96
CA LEU A 90 -7.93 3.17 -0.49
C LEU A 90 -9.06 4.06 -0.99
N TYR A 91 -8.75 4.87 -2.01
CA TYR A 91 -9.65 5.85 -2.60
C TYR A 91 -9.66 5.73 -4.12
N ASP A 92 -10.80 6.04 -4.73
CA ASP A 92 -10.86 6.45 -6.13
C ASP A 92 -11.38 7.89 -6.22
N ARG A 93 -11.65 8.38 -7.43
CA ARG A 93 -12.15 9.76 -7.65
C ARG A 93 -13.53 10.04 -7.01
N GLN A 94 -14.28 9.01 -6.63
CA GLN A 94 -15.57 9.12 -5.94
C GLN A 94 -15.43 8.98 -4.42
N GLY A 95 -14.20 8.87 -3.89
CA GLY A 95 -13.91 8.78 -2.47
C GLY A 95 -13.46 7.39 -2.04
N ARG A 96 -13.63 7.05 -0.76
CA ARG A 96 -13.11 5.82 -0.17
C ARG A 96 -13.75 4.57 -0.79
N ILE A 97 -12.93 3.58 -1.11
CA ILE A 97 -13.32 2.28 -1.69
C ILE A 97 -13.06 1.10 -0.76
N GLY A 98 -12.13 1.22 0.18
CA GLY A 98 -11.77 0.10 1.04
C GLY A 98 -10.51 0.31 1.87
N THR A 99 -9.95 -0.82 2.31
CA THR A 99 -8.74 -0.91 3.13
C THR A 99 -7.87 -2.05 2.62
N SER A 100 -6.54 -1.88 2.68
CA SER A 100 -5.59 -2.98 2.54
C SER A 100 -4.75 -3.11 3.83
N THR A 101 -4.52 -4.33 4.26
CA THR A 101 -3.59 -4.67 5.35
C THR A 101 -2.52 -5.60 4.79
N VAL A 102 -1.28 -5.39 5.19
CA VAL A 102 -0.12 -6.18 4.75
C VAL A 102 0.71 -6.60 5.94
N CYS A 103 1.23 -7.83 5.91
CA CYS A 103 2.34 -8.28 6.75
C CYS A 103 3.58 -8.45 5.87
N GLY A 104 4.74 -8.07 6.39
CA GLY A 104 6.01 -8.23 5.69
C GLY A 104 7.09 -8.82 6.57
N LEU A 105 8.01 -9.55 5.95
CA LEU A 105 9.20 -10.11 6.61
C LEU A 105 10.44 -9.32 6.21
N ALA A 106 11.29 -9.05 7.20
CA ALA A 106 12.52 -8.32 6.98
C ALA A 106 13.46 -9.10 6.07
N GLN A 107 13.99 -8.45 5.05
CA GLN A 107 15.00 -9.06 4.21
C GLN A 107 16.35 -9.03 4.95
N VAL A 108 16.84 -10.21 5.34
CA VAL A 108 18.18 -10.35 5.92
C VAL A 108 19.20 -10.32 4.78
N GLY A 109 19.86 -9.17 4.58
CA GLY A 109 20.99 -9.07 3.67
C GLY A 109 21.06 -7.74 2.91
N SER A 110 21.93 -6.86 3.41
CA SER A 110 22.85 -6.03 2.61
C SER A 110 24.10 -5.76 3.45
#